data_AF-A0A835S524-F1
#
_entry.id   AF-A0A835S524-F1
#
_cell.length_a   1.000
_cell.length_b   1.000
_cell.length_c   1.000
_cell.angle_alpha   90.00
_cell.angle_beta   90.00
_cell.angle_gamma   90.00
#
_symmetry.space_group_name_H-M   'P 1'
#
loop_
_entity.id
_entity.type
_entity.pdbx_description
1 polymer ?
#
loop_
_entity_poly.entity_id
_entity_poly.type
_entity_poly.pdbx_seq_one_letter_code
_entity_poly.pdbx_strand_id
1 'polypeptide(L)'
;MKDRVDTILIPGNHDANIQKLVPDGISLVSSVGMVLENILLTHGHTMPSENFSHVEKIIMGHVHPVFFQEDSVLNGQRVWVSIKTEKKQIFPSVSGELEIIIVPSFNKYFYATQKKFYKKSISPILEKIKKYSSVKIVTLDGTIIGDESIINQVL
;
A
#
# COMPACT_ATOMS: atom_id res chain seq x y z
N MET A 1 -1.05 1.94 35.67
CA MET A 1 -1.74 1.97 34.36
C MET A 1 -0.64 1.90 33.31
N LYS A 2 -0.62 0.86 32.46
CA LYS A 2 0.42 0.73 31.41
C LYS A 2 0.23 1.86 30.40
N ASP A 3 1.32 2.52 30.04
CA ASP A 3 1.40 3.56 29.00
C ASP A 3 0.66 3.09 27.74
N ARG A 4 -0.48 3.72 27.43
CA ARG A 4 -1.28 3.39 26.25
C ARG A 4 -0.68 4.16 25.08
N VAL A 5 -0.25 3.43 24.06
CA VAL A 5 0.13 4.01 22.77
C VAL A 5 -1.15 4.37 22.02
N ASP A 6 -1.25 5.62 21.56
CA ASP A 6 -2.36 6.05 20.72
C ASP A 6 -2.42 5.18 19.47
N THR A 7 -3.56 4.51 19.29
CA THR A 7 -3.75 3.52 18.23
C THR A 7 -4.93 3.90 17.37
N ILE A 8 -4.70 3.99 16.06
CA ILE A 8 -5.73 4.27 15.06
C ILE A 8 -5.84 3.07 14.12
N LEU A 9 -7.07 2.62 13.89
CA LEU A 9 -7.38 1.51 12.98
C LEU A 9 -8.09 2.03 11.73
N ILE A 10 -7.48 1.80 10.57
CA ILE A 10 -8.09 1.98 9.26
C ILE A 10 -8.59 0.61 8.78
N PRO A 11 -9.91 0.35 8.76
CA PRO A 11 -10.45 -0.95 8.41
C PRO A 11 -10.21 -1.31 6.93
N GLY A 12 -9.79 -2.53 6.70
CA GLY A 12 -9.67 -3.16 5.39
C GLY A 12 -10.94 -3.87 4.94
N ASN A 13 -10.90 -4.48 3.76
CA ASN A 13 -12.03 -5.21 3.17
C ASN A 13 -12.43 -6.49 3.93
N HIS A 14 -11.58 -6.96 4.85
CA HIS A 14 -11.84 -8.14 5.70
C HIS A 14 -12.35 -7.77 7.09
N ASP A 15 -12.37 -6.48 7.45
CA ASP A 15 -12.68 -6.00 8.80
C ASP A 15 -14.17 -5.68 8.99
N ALA A 16 -15.04 -6.47 8.36
CA ALA A 16 -16.48 -6.27 8.46
C ALA A 16 -16.94 -6.40 9.92
N ASN A 17 -17.72 -5.43 10.39
CA ASN A 17 -18.20 -5.34 11.78
C ASN A 17 -17.08 -5.21 12.85
N ILE A 18 -15.86 -4.81 12.48
CA ILE A 18 -14.75 -4.69 13.44
C ILE A 18 -15.06 -3.73 14.60
N GLN A 19 -15.93 -2.74 14.39
CA GLN A 19 -16.38 -1.81 15.44
C GLN A 19 -17.03 -2.52 16.65
N LYS A 20 -17.49 -3.77 16.50
CA LYS A 20 -18.04 -4.58 17.60
C LYS A 20 -16.96 -5.25 18.46
N LEU A 21 -15.72 -5.29 17.97
CA LEU A 21 -14.58 -6.00 18.57
C LEU A 21 -13.47 -5.06 19.04
N VAL A 22 -13.45 -3.82 18.54
CA VAL A 22 -12.43 -2.83 18.90
C VAL A 22 -12.59 -2.43 20.38
N PRO A 23 -11.54 -2.58 21.21
CA PRO A 23 -11.58 -2.19 22.61
C PRO A 23 -11.53 -0.67 22.79
N ASP A 24 -11.91 -0.22 23.99
CA ASP A 24 -11.80 1.18 24.39
C ASP A 24 -10.36 1.71 24.26
N GLY A 25 -10.21 2.88 23.65
CA GLY A 25 -8.91 3.54 23.45
C GLY A 25 -8.27 3.31 22.08
N ILE A 26 -8.92 2.59 21.17
CA ILE A 26 -8.53 2.55 19.75
C ILE A 26 -9.48 3.42 18.94
N SER A 27 -8.92 4.35 18.17
CA SER A 27 -9.70 5.20 17.27
C SER A 27 -9.95 4.47 15.96
N LEU A 28 -11.21 4.25 15.60
CA LEU A 28 -11.59 3.69 14.31
C LEU A 28 -11.89 4.82 13.31
N VAL A 29 -11.26 4.77 12.13
CA VAL A 29 -11.53 5.74 11.04
C VAL A 29 -12.23 5.07 9.86
N SER A 30 -12.59 5.87 8.85
CA SER A 30 -13.17 5.37 7.60
C SER A 30 -12.20 4.47 6.82
N SER A 31 -12.73 3.50 6.07
CA SER A 31 -11.95 2.64 5.16
C SER A 31 -11.28 3.39 4.00
N VAL A 32 -11.73 4.62 3.72
CA VAL A 32 -11.07 5.52 2.77
C VAL A 32 -9.66 5.86 3.24
N GLY A 33 -9.46 5.96 4.56
CA GLY A 33 -8.17 6.27 5.18
C GLY A 33 -8.22 7.51 6.07
N MET A 34 -7.03 7.98 6.44
CA MET A 34 -6.82 9.22 7.17
C MET A 34 -5.61 9.97 6.62
N VAL A 35 -5.64 11.30 6.72
CA VAL A 35 -4.48 12.12 6.40
C VAL A 35 -3.71 12.45 7.67
N LEU A 36 -2.40 12.23 7.61
CA LEU A 36 -1.44 12.71 8.58
C LEU A 36 -0.48 13.63 7.84
N GLU A 37 -0.52 14.93 8.14
CA GLU A 37 0.22 15.97 7.41
C GLU A 37 -0.11 15.96 5.90
N ASN A 38 0.84 15.62 5.04
CA ASN A 38 0.70 15.49 3.59
C ASN A 38 0.65 14.02 3.13
N ILE A 39 0.37 13.08 4.04
CA ILE A 39 0.37 11.63 3.80
C ILE A 39 -1.02 11.05 4.00
N LEU A 40 -1.58 10.42 2.98
CA LEU A 40 -2.76 9.57 3.11
C LEU A 40 -2.34 8.17 3.57
N LEU A 41 -2.80 7.76 4.75
CA LEU A 41 -2.72 6.38 5.21
C LEU A 41 -4.03 5.68 4.85
N THR A 42 -3.96 4.54 4.17
CA THR A 42 -5.15 3.77 3.76
C THR A 42 -4.88 2.27 3.75
N HIS A 43 -5.91 1.43 3.87
CA HIS A 43 -5.72 0.00 3.58
C HIS A 43 -5.37 -0.22 2.11
N GLY A 44 -5.98 0.55 1.19
CA GLY A 44 -5.70 0.50 -0.25
C GLY A 44 -6.68 -0.29 -1.10
N HIS A 45 -7.77 -0.80 -0.50
CA HIS A 45 -8.88 -1.45 -1.20
C HIS A 45 -9.98 -0.48 -1.66
N THR A 46 -9.89 0.79 -1.26
CA THR A 46 -10.84 1.86 -1.59
C THR A 46 -10.10 2.99 -2.30
N MET A 47 -10.76 3.66 -3.25
CA MET A 47 -10.20 4.81 -3.96
C MET A 47 -10.31 6.06 -3.09
N PRO A 48 -9.23 6.86 -2.92
CA PRO A 48 -9.33 8.14 -2.22
C PRO A 48 -10.16 9.14 -3.04
N SER A 49 -10.92 9.98 -2.33
CA SER A 49 -11.70 11.07 -2.92
C SER A 49 -10.84 12.33 -3.20
N GLU A 50 -11.30 13.20 -4.09
CA GLU A 50 -10.59 14.42 -4.53
C GLU A 50 -10.21 15.39 -3.39
N ASN A 51 -10.91 15.36 -2.26
CA ASN A 51 -10.55 16.19 -1.09
C ASN A 51 -9.16 15.82 -0.52
N PHE A 52 -8.61 14.66 -0.85
CA PHE A 52 -7.25 14.24 -0.49
C PHE A 52 -6.19 14.63 -1.53
N SER A 53 -6.54 15.36 -2.59
CA SER A 53 -5.60 15.75 -3.66
C SER A 53 -4.39 16.57 -3.19
N HIS A 54 -4.49 17.20 -2.01
CA HIS A 54 -3.39 17.92 -1.38
C HIS A 54 -2.23 17.01 -0.93
N VAL A 55 -2.47 15.71 -0.67
CA VAL A 55 -1.42 14.79 -0.20
C VAL A 55 -0.33 14.59 -1.24
N GLU A 56 0.91 14.50 -0.80
CA GLU A 56 2.08 14.23 -1.63
C GLU A 56 2.45 12.74 -1.61
N LYS A 57 1.90 12.01 -0.65
CA LYS A 57 2.19 10.60 -0.43
C LYS A 57 0.95 9.80 -0.07
N ILE A 58 0.86 8.58 -0.57
CA ILE A 58 -0.08 7.55 -0.11
C ILE A 58 0.73 6.40 0.46
N ILE A 59 0.42 5.94 1.67
CA ILE A 59 0.96 4.71 2.25
C ILE A 59 -0.19 3.72 2.38
N MET A 60 -0.02 2.53 1.78
CA MET A 60 -1.08 1.53 1.70
C MET A 60 -0.60 0.10 1.94
N GLY A 61 -1.51 -0.74 2.42
CA GLY A 61 -1.33 -2.19 2.53
C GLY A 61 -2.05 -2.95 1.41
N HIS A 62 -2.89 -3.91 1.81
CA HIS A 62 -3.81 -4.70 0.97
C HIS A 62 -3.18 -5.65 -0.05
N VAL A 63 -2.19 -5.19 -0.81
CA VAL A 63 -1.64 -5.94 -1.96
C VAL A 63 -0.66 -7.03 -1.55
N HIS A 64 -0.01 -6.86 -0.40
CA HIS A 64 0.98 -7.79 0.15
C HIS A 64 2.11 -8.10 -0.87
N PRO A 65 2.91 -7.09 -1.25
CA PRO A 65 3.96 -7.24 -2.26
C PRO A 65 5.00 -8.31 -1.86
N VAL A 66 5.20 -9.28 -2.75
CA VAL A 66 6.18 -10.36 -2.62
C VAL A 66 6.91 -10.53 -3.94
N PHE A 67 8.24 -10.61 -3.89
CA PHE A 67 9.08 -10.73 -5.08
C PHE A 67 9.11 -12.17 -5.61
N PHE A 68 8.90 -12.32 -6.92
CA PHE A 68 9.09 -13.57 -7.65
C PHE A 68 9.71 -13.36 -9.02
N GLN A 69 10.87 -13.95 -9.26
CA GLN A 69 11.54 -14.02 -10.54
C GLN A 69 12.11 -15.43 -10.75
N GLU A 70 12.02 -15.93 -11.98
CA GLU A 70 12.60 -17.22 -12.35
C GLU A 70 14.07 -17.30 -11.90
N ASP A 71 14.43 -18.44 -11.29
CA ASP A 71 15.76 -18.73 -10.73
C ASP A 71 16.31 -17.75 -9.68
N SER A 72 15.48 -16.87 -9.12
CA SER A 72 15.93 -15.96 -8.06
C SER A 72 15.92 -16.61 -6.67
N VAL A 73 17.03 -16.44 -5.95
CA VAL A 73 17.16 -16.78 -4.52
C VAL A 73 16.33 -15.88 -3.61
N LEU A 74 15.81 -14.76 -4.13
CA LEU A 74 14.98 -13.81 -3.39
C LEU A 74 13.48 -14.15 -3.47
N ASN A 75 13.11 -15.24 -4.14
CA ASN A 75 11.71 -15.63 -4.29
C ASN A 75 11.00 -15.82 -2.95
N GLY A 76 9.79 -15.28 -2.85
CA GLY A 76 8.99 -15.32 -1.63
C GLY A 76 9.34 -14.24 -0.60
N GLN A 77 10.32 -13.37 -0.89
CA GLN A 77 10.63 -12.24 -0.01
C GLN A 77 9.53 -11.17 -0.10
N ARG A 78 9.03 -10.76 1.07
CA ARG A 78 8.20 -9.56 1.22
C ARG A 78 9.05 -8.33 0.98
N VAL A 79 8.51 -7.37 0.24
CA VAL A 79 9.24 -6.16 -0.14
C VAL A 79 8.38 -4.92 0.06
N TRP A 80 9.02 -3.78 0.22
CA TRP A 80 8.39 -2.48 0.04
C TRP A 80 8.39 -2.13 -1.44
N VAL A 81 7.35 -1.44 -1.90
CA VAL A 81 7.33 -0.84 -3.24
C VAL A 81 7.04 0.66 -3.10
N SER A 82 7.90 1.51 -3.64
CA SER A 82 7.62 2.94 -3.82
C SER A 82 7.40 3.21 -5.31
N ILE A 83 6.30 3.87 -5.64
CA ILE A 83 5.91 4.24 -6.99
C ILE A 83 5.75 5.76 -7.02
N LYS A 84 6.47 6.44 -7.91
CA LYS A 84 6.20 7.84 -8.23
C LYS A 84 5.35 7.93 -9.49
N THR A 85 4.32 8.75 -9.47
CA THR A 85 3.42 8.96 -10.62
C THR A 85 2.87 10.39 -10.63
N GLU A 86 2.18 10.77 -11.69
CA GLU A 86 1.48 12.05 -11.74
C GLU A 86 0.22 12.01 -10.87
N LYS A 87 0.04 13.01 -9.99
CA LYS A 87 -1.15 13.14 -9.13
C LYS A 87 -2.46 13.00 -9.91
N LYS A 88 -2.52 13.55 -11.12
CA LYS A 88 -3.69 13.53 -12.01
C LYS A 88 -4.21 12.12 -12.36
N GLN A 89 -3.41 11.07 -12.20
CA GLN A 89 -3.86 9.69 -12.39
C GLN A 89 -4.79 9.22 -11.26
N ILE A 90 -4.60 9.74 -10.05
CA ILE A 90 -5.42 9.45 -8.86
C ILE A 90 -6.44 10.56 -8.61
N PHE A 91 -6.00 11.82 -8.73
CA PHE A 91 -6.76 13.03 -8.45
C PHE A 91 -6.84 13.94 -9.70
N PRO A 92 -7.80 13.77 -10.62
CA PRO A 92 -7.79 14.44 -11.91
C PRO A 92 -7.83 15.97 -11.86
N SER A 93 -8.23 16.56 -10.72
CA SER A 93 -8.31 18.01 -10.55
C SER A 93 -6.96 18.71 -10.31
N VAL A 94 -5.89 17.96 -10.02
CA VAL A 94 -4.58 18.54 -9.64
C VAL A 94 -3.41 17.98 -10.46
N SER A 95 -2.42 18.83 -10.66
CA SER A 95 -1.11 18.45 -11.23
C SER A 95 -0.06 18.27 -10.12
N GLY A 96 1.05 17.61 -10.45
CA GLY A 96 2.16 17.37 -9.52
C GLY A 96 2.56 15.90 -9.47
N GLU A 97 3.56 15.59 -8.64
CA GLU A 97 4.01 14.22 -8.38
C GLU A 97 3.33 13.66 -7.12
N LEU A 98 3.04 12.36 -7.14
CA LEU A 98 2.53 11.57 -6.03
C LEU A 98 3.46 10.39 -5.79
N GLU A 99 3.87 10.17 -4.55
CA GLU A 99 4.55 8.94 -4.14
C GLU A 99 3.56 7.97 -3.49
N ILE A 100 3.53 6.72 -3.93
CA ILE A 100 2.70 5.65 -3.37
C ILE A 100 3.63 4.59 -2.82
N ILE A 101 3.56 4.37 -1.51
CA ILE A 101 4.33 3.35 -0.80
C ILE A 101 3.40 2.20 -0.43
N ILE A 102 3.73 1.01 -0.91
CA ILE A 102 3.04 -0.23 -0.57
C ILE A 102 3.87 -0.93 0.49
N VAL A 103 3.26 -1.10 1.67
CA VAL A 103 3.91 -1.76 2.80
C VAL A 103 3.76 -3.28 2.68
N PRO A 104 4.81 -4.06 3.01
CA PRO A 104 4.69 -5.50 3.10
C PRO A 104 3.72 -5.89 4.22
N SER A 105 3.08 -7.06 4.10
CA SER A 105 2.23 -7.59 5.17
C SER A 105 3.04 -7.70 6.48
N PHE A 106 2.50 -7.27 7.61
CA PHE A 106 3.22 -7.41 8.90
C PHE A 106 3.38 -8.87 9.31
N ASN A 107 2.34 -9.68 9.06
CA ASN A 107 2.31 -11.09 9.40
C ASN A 107 3.28 -11.91 8.51
N LYS A 108 4.34 -12.43 9.12
CA LYS A 108 5.37 -13.26 8.47
C LYS A 108 4.86 -14.59 7.88
N TYR A 109 3.67 -15.05 8.30
CA TYR A 109 3.05 -16.28 7.81
C TYR A 109 2.23 -16.08 6.53
N PHE A 110 2.00 -14.82 6.11
CA PHE A 110 1.55 -14.52 4.75
C PHE A 110 2.75 -14.56 3.80
N TYR A 111 3.39 -15.73 3.67
CA TYR A 111 4.35 -15.99 2.61
C TYR A 111 3.60 -16.57 1.41
N ALA A 112 3.81 -15.98 0.24
CA ALA A 112 3.46 -16.64 -1.00
C ALA A 112 4.57 -17.67 -1.29
N THR A 113 4.20 -18.89 -1.66
CA THR A 113 5.14 -19.90 -2.18
C THR A 113 5.21 -19.88 -3.70
N GLN A 114 4.24 -19.22 -4.34
CA GLN A 114 4.12 -19.10 -5.79
C GLN A 114 3.59 -17.72 -6.14
N LYS A 115 4.02 -17.22 -7.31
CA LYS A 115 3.50 -15.98 -7.88
C LYS A 115 2.02 -16.16 -8.22
N LYS A 116 1.16 -15.32 -7.64
CA LYS A 116 -0.25 -15.25 -8.04
C LYS A 116 -0.37 -14.30 -9.22
N PHE A 117 -0.86 -14.80 -10.34
CA PHE A 117 -1.15 -13.97 -11.50
C PHE A 117 -2.58 -13.42 -11.39
N TYR A 118 -2.71 -12.12 -11.20
CA TYR A 118 -3.98 -11.42 -11.27
C TYR A 118 -4.10 -10.70 -12.61
N LYS A 119 -5.25 -10.85 -13.30
CA LYS A 119 -5.52 -10.10 -14.55
C LYS A 119 -5.65 -8.60 -14.31
N LYS A 120 -5.95 -8.19 -13.08
CA LYS A 120 -6.12 -6.81 -12.61
C LYS A 120 -5.65 -6.71 -11.18
N SER A 121 -5.11 -5.55 -10.80
CA SER A 121 -4.77 -5.29 -9.40
C SER A 121 -6.02 -5.39 -8.52
N ILE A 122 -5.85 -5.96 -7.33
CA ILE A 122 -6.89 -5.98 -6.30
C ILE A 122 -7.06 -4.61 -5.61
N SER A 123 -6.18 -3.64 -5.91
CA SER A 123 -6.27 -2.27 -5.45
C SER A 123 -6.80 -1.35 -6.56
N PRO A 124 -7.90 -0.61 -6.34
CA PRO A 124 -8.38 0.39 -7.30
C PRO A 124 -7.38 1.54 -7.50
N ILE A 125 -6.56 1.84 -6.50
CA ILE A 125 -5.49 2.85 -6.58
C ILE A 125 -4.46 2.42 -7.63
N LEU A 126 -3.96 1.19 -7.55
CA LEU A 126 -2.98 0.67 -8.50
C LEU A 126 -3.58 0.45 -9.90
N GLU A 127 -4.84 0.03 -10.00
CA GLU A 127 -5.52 -0.11 -11.30
C GLU A 127 -5.59 1.23 -12.06
N LYS A 128 -5.68 2.36 -11.35
CA LYS A 128 -5.69 3.70 -11.93
C LYS A 128 -4.35 4.18 -12.46
N ILE A 129 -3.24 3.66 -11.93
CA ILE A 129 -1.90 4.06 -12.36
C ILE A 129 -1.58 3.41 -13.70
N LYS A 130 -1.32 4.22 -14.73
CA LYS A 130 -0.99 3.75 -16.09
C LYS A 130 0.44 4.08 -16.49
N LYS A 131 1.04 5.10 -15.87
CA LYS A 131 2.42 5.50 -16.12
C LYS A 131 3.12 5.77 -14.80
N TYR A 132 4.31 5.23 -14.66
CA TYR A 132 5.21 5.44 -13.52
C TYR A 132 6.30 6.42 -13.95
N SER A 133 6.63 7.37 -13.09
CA SER A 133 7.80 8.22 -13.23
C SER A 133 9.06 7.48 -12.78
N SER A 134 8.95 6.71 -11.69
CA SER A 134 9.99 5.79 -11.21
C SER A 134 9.38 4.79 -10.22
N VAL A 135 10.01 3.63 -10.07
CA VAL A 135 9.64 2.63 -9.07
C VAL A 135 10.87 2.19 -8.30
N LYS A 136 10.71 1.85 -7.01
CA LYS A 136 11.74 1.22 -6.19
C LYS A 136 11.17 0.02 -5.48
N ILE A 137 11.84 -1.13 -5.60
CA ILE A 137 11.50 -2.37 -4.91
C ILE A 137 12.59 -2.62 -3.87
N VAL A 138 12.21 -2.70 -2.60
CA VAL A 138 13.15 -2.70 -1.48
C VAL A 138 12.85 -3.87 -0.53
N THR A 139 13.86 -4.65 -0.17
CA THR A 139 13.74 -5.71 0.84
C THR A 139 13.53 -5.14 2.25
N LEU A 140 13.16 -6.00 3.20
CA LEU A 140 12.93 -5.58 4.59
C LEU A 140 14.18 -5.05 5.30
N ASP A 141 15.38 -5.42 4.83
CA ASP A 141 16.66 -4.92 5.34
C ASP A 141 17.12 -3.62 4.67
N GLY A 142 16.34 -3.08 3.73
CA GLY A 142 16.63 -1.82 3.04
C GLY A 142 17.39 -1.95 1.73
N THR A 143 17.69 -3.17 1.25
CA THR A 143 18.35 -3.39 -0.04
C THR A 143 17.39 -3.09 -1.21
N ILE A 144 17.80 -2.23 -2.14
CA ILE A 144 17.06 -1.98 -3.37
C ILE A 144 17.39 -3.11 -4.35
N ILE A 145 16.36 -3.85 -4.78
CA ILE A 145 16.52 -5.04 -5.65
C ILE A 145 15.92 -4.84 -7.05
N GLY A 146 15.26 -3.71 -7.29
CA GLY A 146 14.65 -3.45 -8.58
C GLY A 146 13.97 -2.09 -8.72
N ASP A 147 13.54 -1.85 -9.95
CA ASP A 147 12.89 -0.63 -10.44
C ASP A 147 11.65 -0.97 -11.30
N GLU A 148 11.19 -0.02 -12.12
CA GLU A 148 10.01 -0.19 -12.97
C GLU A 148 10.13 -1.34 -13.98
N SER A 149 11.35 -1.75 -14.35
CA SER A 149 11.58 -2.84 -15.31
C SER A 149 11.10 -4.20 -14.79
N ILE A 150 11.05 -4.37 -13.46
CA ILE A 150 10.65 -5.63 -12.81
C ILE A 150 9.43 -5.47 -11.90
N ILE A 151 8.65 -4.40 -12.02
CA ILE A 151 7.44 -4.17 -11.21
C ILE A 151 6.44 -5.34 -11.29
N ASN A 152 6.31 -5.98 -12.46
CA ASN A 152 5.43 -7.14 -12.67
C ASN A 152 5.89 -8.38 -11.89
N GLN A 153 7.08 -8.39 -11.30
CA GLN A 153 7.55 -9.46 -10.41
C GLN A 153 7.02 -9.30 -8.98
N VAL A 154 6.31 -8.22 -8.69
CA VAL A 154 5.86 -7.86 -7.35
C VAL A 154 4.37 -7.48 -7.29
N LEU A 155 3.85 -6.84 -8.34
CA LEU A 155 2.50 -6.28 -8.44
C LEU A 155 1.70 -6.82 -9.64
#